data_AF-A0A7T0LIZ1-F1
#
_entry.id   AF-A0A7T0LIZ1-F1
#
_cell.length_a   1.000
_cell.length_b   1.000
_cell.length_c   1.000
_cell.angle_alpha   90.00
_cell.angle_beta   90.00
_cell.angle_gamma   90.00
#
_symmetry.space_group_name_H-M   'P 1'
#
loop_
_entity.id
_entity.type
_entity.pdbx_description
1 polymer ?
#
loop_
_entity_poly.entity_id
_entity_poly.type
_entity_poly.pdbx_seq_one_letter_code
_entity_poly.pdbx_strand_id
1 'polypeptide(L)'
;MSHTTGTRPTPVPTVRVRWAWHWGASLILLATAAVLLTVYEGLPDPYPMHHSLTGVADGFASKGHVVVFLPTVIGAVLVGALAATNTVLARSLRTRSERPVGRYDHLDLTGKSTPESVAALGPVNLLLAVILSGVSLLPVIGPLAGTGMIWGGIALLIAVIAVQSVRARRQQHS
;
A
#
# COMPACT_ATOMS: atom_id res chain seq x y z
N MET A 1 -44.81 -32.22 17.22
CA MET A 1 -44.48 -31.21 16.19
C MET A 1 -43.17 -30.55 16.60
N SER A 2 -42.07 -30.96 15.99
CA SER A 2 -40.72 -30.50 16.33
C SER A 2 -40.34 -29.36 15.39
N HIS A 3 -40.29 -28.12 15.89
CA HIS A 3 -39.76 -26.98 15.15
C HIS A 3 -38.24 -27.15 15.02
N THR A 4 -37.77 -27.61 13.85
CA THR A 4 -36.37 -27.50 13.47
C THR A 4 -36.10 -26.04 13.13
N THR A 5 -35.60 -25.30 14.11
CA THR A 5 -35.08 -23.94 13.91
C THR A 5 -33.87 -24.04 12.99
N GLY A 6 -34.09 -23.92 11.69
CA GLY A 6 -33.03 -23.91 10.69
C GLY A 6 -32.11 -22.72 10.98
N THR A 7 -30.91 -23.00 11.46
CA THR A 7 -29.86 -22.00 11.61
C THR A 7 -29.55 -21.46 10.22
N ARG A 8 -29.84 -20.18 9.99
CA ARG A 8 -29.46 -19.51 8.73
C ARG A 8 -27.96 -19.73 8.53
N PRO A 9 -27.50 -20.20 7.36
CA PRO A 9 -26.08 -20.29 7.08
C PRO A 9 -25.48 -18.89 7.24
N THR A 10 -24.53 -18.76 8.16
CA THR A 10 -23.82 -17.51 8.38
C THR A 10 -23.07 -17.14 7.09
N PRO A 11 -23.16 -15.89 6.61
CA PRO A 11 -22.46 -15.48 5.40
C PRO A 11 -20.95 -15.71 5.57
N VAL A 12 -20.35 -16.50 4.68
CA VAL A 12 -18.89 -16.65 4.63
C VAL A 12 -18.30 -15.29 4.21
N PRO A 13 -17.39 -14.69 5.01
CA PRO A 13 -16.79 -13.40 4.67
C PRO A 13 -16.04 -13.52 3.34
N THR A 14 -16.47 -12.74 2.33
CA THR A 14 -15.84 -12.78 1.01
C THR A 14 -14.49 -12.07 1.04
N VAL A 15 -13.40 -12.82 0.85
CA VAL A 15 -12.05 -12.25 0.73
C VAL A 15 -11.85 -11.70 -0.68
N ARG A 16 -11.87 -10.38 -0.81
CA ARG A 16 -11.69 -9.68 -2.10
C ARG A 16 -10.50 -8.73 -2.05
N VAL A 17 -9.56 -8.96 -2.98
CA VAL A 17 -8.46 -8.01 -3.24
C VAL A 17 -9.05 -6.77 -3.91
N ARG A 18 -8.80 -5.61 -3.33
CA ARG A 18 -9.23 -4.31 -3.87
C ARG A 18 -8.17 -3.78 -4.83
N TRP A 19 -8.11 -4.36 -6.02
CA TRP A 19 -7.09 -4.08 -7.04
C TRP A 19 -6.93 -2.60 -7.41
N ALA A 20 -7.99 -1.80 -7.33
CA ALA A 20 -7.95 -0.37 -7.60
C ALA A 20 -6.84 0.36 -6.82
N TRP A 21 -6.54 -0.04 -5.58
CA TRP A 21 -5.46 0.56 -4.80
C TRP A 21 -4.07 0.25 -5.36
N HIS A 22 -3.85 -0.99 -5.81
CA HIS A 22 -2.58 -1.40 -6.40
C HIS A 22 -2.37 -0.72 -7.76
N TRP A 23 -3.41 -0.63 -8.59
CA TRP A 23 -3.36 0.12 -9.84
C TRP A 23 -3.11 1.61 -9.62
N GLY A 24 -3.78 2.23 -8.64
CA GLY A 24 -3.53 3.62 -8.25
C GLY A 24 -2.08 3.85 -7.84
N ALA A 25 -1.51 2.95 -7.02
CA ALA A 25 -0.11 3.01 -6.61
C ALA A 25 0.85 2.93 -7.81
N SER A 26 0.62 2.00 -8.74
CA SER A 26 1.41 1.87 -9.97
C SER A 26 1.32 3.09 -10.87
N LEU A 27 0.11 3.65 -11.03
CA LEU A 27 -0.10 4.85 -11.86
C LEU A 27 0.61 6.08 -11.29
N ILE A 28 0.60 6.24 -9.96
CA ILE A 28 1.32 7.33 -9.28
C ILE A 28 2.82 7.24 -9.58
N LEU A 29 3.42 6.06 -9.39
CA LEU A 29 4.86 5.87 -9.67
C LEU A 29 5.20 6.07 -11.15
N LEU A 30 4.34 5.59 -12.06
CA LEU A 30 4.52 5.78 -13.50
C LEU A 30 4.45 7.27 -13.88
N ALA A 31 3.49 8.00 -13.32
CA ALA A 31 3.38 9.44 -13.53
C ALA A 31 4.60 10.19 -12.99
N THR A 32 5.11 9.80 -11.81
CA THR A 32 6.33 10.37 -11.26
C THR A 32 7.55 10.10 -12.14
N ALA A 33 7.73 8.88 -12.64
CA ALA A 33 8.80 8.57 -13.58
C ALA A 33 8.68 9.41 -14.86
N ALA A 34 7.46 9.57 -15.40
CA ALA A 34 7.24 10.39 -16.59
C ALA A 34 7.61 11.86 -16.34
N VAL A 35 7.23 12.43 -15.19
CA VAL A 35 7.61 13.80 -14.80
C VAL A 35 9.13 13.92 -14.67
N LEU A 36 9.80 12.97 -14.01
CA LEU A 36 11.26 13.00 -13.86
C LEU A 36 11.96 12.93 -15.21
N LEU A 37 11.43 12.13 -16.15
CA LEU A 37 11.99 12.02 -17.49
C LEU A 37 11.88 13.34 -18.27
N THR A 38 10.77 14.07 -18.13
CA THR A 38 10.60 15.36 -18.83
C THR A 38 11.47 16.47 -18.27
N VAL A 39 11.85 16.42 -16.99
CA VAL A 39 12.71 17.44 -16.35
C VAL A 39 14.16 16.99 -16.19
N TYR A 40 14.51 15.77 -16.60
CA TYR A 40 15.80 15.12 -16.31
C TYR A 40 17.02 15.97 -16.66
N GLU A 41 17.01 16.60 -17.85
CA GLU A 41 18.12 17.44 -18.30
C GLU A 41 18.35 18.65 -17.39
N GLY A 42 17.28 19.22 -16.84
CA GLY A 42 17.32 20.37 -15.92
C GLY A 42 17.63 20.02 -14.47
N LEU A 43 17.75 18.73 -14.13
CA LEU A 43 18.09 18.31 -12.76
C LEU A 43 19.55 18.68 -12.41
N PRO A 44 19.81 19.04 -11.14
CA PRO A 44 21.14 19.44 -10.69
C PRO A 44 22.14 18.29 -10.78
N ASP A 45 23.40 18.66 -11.05
CA ASP A 45 24.56 17.78 -10.93
C ASP A 45 25.61 18.49 -10.03
N PRO A 46 25.91 17.96 -8.84
CA PRO A 46 25.51 16.65 -8.32
C PRO A 46 24.05 16.58 -7.86
N TYR A 47 23.46 15.38 -7.97
CA TYR A 47 22.08 15.09 -7.62
C TYR A 47 21.93 14.76 -6.13
N PRO A 48 20.95 15.36 -5.42
CA PRO A 48 20.71 15.06 -4.01
C PRO A 48 20.10 13.67 -3.82
N MET A 49 20.75 12.84 -3.01
CA MET A 49 20.34 11.45 -2.73
C MET A 49 19.84 11.25 -1.31
N HIS A 50 20.28 12.11 -0.39
CA HIS A 50 19.83 12.10 1.00
C HIS A 50 19.35 13.50 1.39
N HIS A 51 18.28 13.53 2.16
CA HIS A 51 17.72 14.75 2.72
C HIS A 51 17.59 14.58 4.22
N SER A 52 17.98 15.60 4.96
CA SER A 52 17.79 15.64 6.41
C SER A 52 16.30 15.74 6.77
N LEU A 53 15.98 15.61 8.05
CA LEU A 53 14.61 15.76 8.56
C LEU A 53 13.99 17.15 8.28
N THR A 54 14.82 18.16 7.99
CA THR A 54 14.35 19.51 7.62
C THR A 54 14.12 19.64 6.10
N GLY A 55 14.32 18.56 5.34
CA GLY A 55 14.17 18.52 3.89
C GLY A 55 15.37 19.08 3.12
N VAL A 56 16.46 19.43 3.82
CA VAL A 56 17.68 19.96 3.18
C VAL A 56 18.54 18.80 2.70
N ALA A 57 19.00 18.86 1.45
CA ALA A 57 19.92 17.87 0.90
C ALA A 57 21.27 17.91 1.64
N ASP A 58 21.68 16.78 2.19
CA ASP A 58 22.93 16.59 2.97
C ASP A 58 23.79 15.44 2.42
N GLY A 59 23.34 14.75 1.37
CA GLY A 59 24.11 13.76 0.64
C GLY A 59 23.88 13.86 -0.87
N PHE A 60 24.95 13.84 -1.65
CA PHE A 60 24.95 14.07 -3.09
C PHE A 60 25.68 12.97 -3.85
N ALA A 61 25.27 12.70 -5.08
CA ALA A 61 25.92 11.78 -6.01
C ALA A 61 25.99 12.38 -7.41
N SER A 62 26.86 11.87 -8.28
CA SER A 62 26.89 12.28 -9.69
C SER A 62 25.52 12.02 -10.35
N LYS A 63 25.02 13.00 -11.12
CA LYS A 63 23.75 12.82 -11.84
C LYS A 63 23.84 11.63 -12.79
N GLY A 64 22.85 10.75 -12.70
CA GLY A 64 22.70 9.61 -13.61
C GLY A 64 21.29 9.05 -13.54
N HIS A 65 20.84 8.42 -14.62
CA HIS A 65 19.50 7.84 -14.71
C HIS A 65 19.21 6.90 -13.53
N VAL A 66 20.15 6.02 -13.20
CA VAL A 66 19.98 5.08 -12.07
C VAL A 66 19.73 5.85 -10.78
N VAL A 67 20.53 6.87 -10.49
CA VAL A 67 20.46 7.68 -9.27
C VAL A 67 19.12 8.42 -9.16
N VAL A 68 18.68 9.06 -10.25
CA VAL A 68 17.43 9.84 -10.29
C VAL A 68 16.19 8.95 -10.16
N PHE A 69 16.16 7.80 -10.86
CA PHE A 69 14.99 6.93 -10.90
C PHE A 69 14.96 5.87 -9.79
N LEU A 70 16.03 5.72 -9.01
CA LEU A 70 16.15 4.69 -7.97
C LEU A 70 14.95 4.63 -7.01
N PRO A 71 14.45 5.73 -6.44
CA PRO A 71 13.35 5.64 -5.49
C PRO A 71 12.03 5.21 -6.16
N THR A 72 11.82 5.58 -7.43
CA THR A 72 10.64 5.14 -8.19
C THR A 72 10.73 3.65 -8.55
N VAL A 73 11.92 3.15 -8.90
CA VAL A 73 12.17 1.72 -9.14
C VAL A 73 11.96 0.90 -7.87
N ILE A 74 12.51 1.35 -6.73
CA ILE A 74 12.27 0.72 -5.42
C ILE A 74 10.77 0.69 -5.12
N GLY A 75 10.07 1.80 -5.38
CA GLY A 75 8.62 1.87 -5.22
C GLY A 75 7.88 0.86 -6.07
N ALA A 76 8.24 0.71 -7.34
CA ALA A 76 7.59 -0.24 -8.24
C ALA A 76 7.78 -1.69 -7.77
N VAL A 77 8.99 -2.04 -7.32
CA VAL A 77 9.29 -3.37 -6.78
C VAL A 77 8.48 -3.65 -5.52
N LEU A 78 8.45 -2.71 -4.57
CA LEU A 78 7.69 -2.88 -3.32
C LEU A 78 6.18 -2.93 -3.59
N VAL A 79 5.68 -2.11 -4.52
CA VAL A 79 4.29 -2.11 -4.94
C VAL A 79 3.87 -3.45 -5.54
N GLY A 80 4.73 -4.02 -6.39
CA GLY A 80 4.55 -5.36 -6.96
C GLY A 80 4.58 -6.45 -5.88
N ALA A 81 5.54 -6.39 -4.97
CA ALA A 81 5.68 -7.36 -3.88
C ALA A 81 4.47 -7.36 -2.94
N LEU A 82 3.93 -6.18 -2.58
CA LEU A 82 2.74 -6.05 -1.75
C LEU A 82 1.48 -6.54 -2.49
N ALA A 83 1.35 -6.23 -3.78
CA ALA A 83 0.25 -6.75 -4.59
C ALA A 83 0.30 -8.29 -4.68
N ALA A 84 1.48 -8.87 -4.94
CA ALA A 84 1.70 -10.31 -4.95
C ALA A 84 1.36 -10.93 -3.59
N THR A 85 1.86 -10.36 -2.50
CA THR A 85 1.55 -10.80 -1.12
C THR A 85 0.04 -10.77 -0.86
N ASN A 86 -0.65 -9.72 -1.30
CA ASN A 86 -2.10 -9.61 -1.15
C ASN A 86 -2.84 -10.72 -1.91
N THR A 87 -2.38 -11.08 -3.12
CA THR A 87 -2.96 -12.21 -3.88
C THR A 87 -2.71 -13.56 -3.21
N VAL A 88 -1.51 -13.80 -2.70
CA VAL A 88 -1.17 -15.04 -1.99
C VAL A 88 -2.03 -15.16 -0.74
N LEU A 89 -2.12 -14.10 0.06
CA LEU A 89 -2.93 -14.08 1.27
C LEU A 89 -4.42 -14.29 0.98
N ALA A 90 -4.96 -13.62 -0.04
CA ALA A 90 -6.35 -13.79 -0.44
C ALA A 90 -6.64 -15.21 -0.95
N ARG A 91 -5.72 -15.82 -1.70
CA ARG A 91 -5.84 -17.22 -2.14
C ARG A 91 -5.80 -18.19 -0.96
N SER A 92 -4.86 -18.02 -0.03
CA SER A 92 -4.76 -18.85 1.18
C SER A 92 -6.04 -18.82 2.01
N LEU A 93 -6.62 -17.65 2.24
CA LEU A 93 -7.86 -17.53 3.01
C LEU A 93 -9.07 -18.17 2.29
N ARG A 94 -9.16 -18.07 0.97
CA ARG A 94 -10.21 -18.78 0.19
C ARG A 94 -10.10 -20.29 0.32
N THR A 95 -8.89 -20.83 0.13
CA THR A 95 -8.68 -22.29 0.28
C THR A 95 -8.95 -22.80 1.70
N ARG A 96 -8.78 -21.94 2.72
CA ARG A 96 -9.13 -22.28 4.11
C ARG A 96 -10.64 -22.35 4.32
N SER A 97 -11.40 -21.43 3.72
CA SER A 97 -12.87 -21.42 3.84
C SER A 97 -13.57 -22.61 3.17
N GLU A 98 -12.91 -23.26 2.21
CA GLU A 98 -13.44 -24.42 1.49
C GLU A 98 -13.14 -25.76 2.19
N ARG A 99 -12.29 -25.79 3.24
CA ARG A 99 -11.93 -27.03 3.94
C ARG A 99 -12.99 -27.42 4.97
N PRO A 100 -13.42 -28.69 5.04
CA PRO A 100 -14.40 -29.16 6.03
C PRO A 100 -13.92 -28.90 7.47
N VAL A 101 -14.79 -28.26 8.26
CA VAL A 101 -14.59 -28.00 9.69
C VAL A 101 -14.51 -29.36 10.40
N GLY A 102 -13.31 -29.77 10.83
CA GLY A 102 -13.19 -30.99 11.64
C GLY A 102 -11.84 -31.69 11.71
N ARG A 103 -10.81 -31.31 10.93
CA ARG A 103 -9.60 -32.16 10.86
C ARG A 103 -8.31 -31.68 11.51
N TYR A 104 -8.03 -30.38 11.67
CA TYR A 104 -6.71 -29.93 12.21
C TYR A 104 -6.74 -28.56 12.90
N ASP A 105 -7.56 -28.38 13.95
CA ASP A 105 -7.62 -27.12 14.73
C ASP A 105 -6.40 -26.86 15.64
N HIS A 106 -5.50 -27.83 15.76
CA HIS A 106 -4.42 -27.84 16.76
C HIS A 106 -3.02 -27.51 16.21
N LEU A 107 -2.89 -27.19 14.92
CA LEU A 107 -1.60 -26.90 14.25
C LEU A 107 -1.50 -25.45 13.72
N ASP A 108 -2.31 -24.53 14.23
CA ASP A 108 -2.35 -23.14 13.77
C ASP A 108 -1.24 -22.29 14.41
N LEU A 109 0.02 -22.61 14.06
CA LEU A 109 1.21 -21.79 14.38
C LEU A 109 1.42 -20.64 13.39
N THR A 110 0.62 -20.58 12.32
CA THR A 110 0.61 -19.47 11.36
C THR A 110 -0.29 -18.36 11.90
N GLY A 111 0.31 -17.24 12.30
CA GLY A 111 -0.40 -16.06 12.79
C GLY A 111 -1.68 -15.79 12.01
N LYS A 112 -2.80 -15.65 12.74
CA LYS A 112 -4.17 -15.51 12.21
C LYS A 112 -4.22 -14.38 11.19
N SER A 113 -4.05 -14.72 9.91
CA SER A 113 -4.28 -13.82 8.80
C SER A 113 -5.78 -13.61 8.68
N THR A 114 -6.24 -12.38 8.82
CA THR A 114 -7.67 -12.06 8.76
C THR A 114 -8.02 -11.47 7.39
N PRO A 115 -9.29 -11.55 6.96
CA PRO A 115 -9.77 -10.82 5.79
C PRO A 115 -9.48 -9.31 5.86
N GLU A 116 -9.39 -8.76 7.08
CA GLU A 116 -9.00 -7.36 7.31
C GLU A 116 -7.56 -7.08 6.92
N SER A 117 -6.63 -8.01 7.17
CA SER A 117 -5.22 -7.89 6.74
C SER A 117 -5.12 -7.74 5.21
N VAL A 118 -5.88 -8.53 4.45
CA VAL A 118 -5.97 -8.44 2.97
C VAL A 118 -6.52 -7.07 2.53
N ALA A 119 -7.53 -6.56 3.23
CA ALA A 119 -8.14 -5.27 2.91
C ALA A 119 -7.20 -4.08 3.21
N ALA A 120 -6.35 -4.18 4.23
CA ALA A 120 -5.42 -3.14 4.64
C ALA A 120 -4.20 -2.99 3.71
N LEU A 121 -3.77 -4.06 3.03
CA LEU A 121 -2.61 -4.02 2.14
C LEU A 121 -2.76 -3.06 0.96
N GLY A 122 -3.98 -2.85 0.45
CA GLY A 122 -4.25 -1.92 -0.64
C GLY A 122 -3.88 -0.47 -0.29
N PRO A 123 -4.51 0.14 0.74
CA PRO A 123 -4.18 1.48 1.20
C PRO A 123 -2.71 1.68 1.58
N VAL A 124 -2.09 0.68 2.24
CA VAL A 124 -0.65 0.71 2.56
C VAL A 124 0.19 0.84 1.29
N ASN A 125 -0.17 0.08 0.25
CA ASN A 125 0.51 0.14 -1.04
C ASN A 125 0.41 1.52 -1.69
N LEU A 126 -0.77 2.15 -1.60
CA LEU A 126 -0.98 3.49 -2.12
C LEU A 126 -0.14 4.53 -1.35
N LEU A 127 -0.11 4.46 -0.01
CA LEU A 127 0.72 5.37 0.79
C LEU A 127 2.19 5.24 0.40
N LEU A 128 2.68 4.01 0.26
CA LEU A 128 4.07 3.77 -0.11
C LEU A 128 4.42 4.43 -1.45
N ALA A 129 3.55 4.31 -2.45
CA ALA A 129 3.72 4.98 -3.73
C ALA A 129 3.74 6.50 -3.59
N VAL A 130 2.85 7.09 -2.78
CA VAL A 130 2.82 8.55 -2.52
C VAL A 130 4.12 9.02 -1.86
N ILE A 131 4.59 8.31 -0.83
CA ILE A 131 5.83 8.67 -0.11
C ILE A 131 7.02 8.62 -1.07
N LEU A 132 7.20 7.52 -1.80
CA LEU A 132 8.35 7.38 -2.70
C LEU A 132 8.27 8.34 -3.89
N SER A 133 7.07 8.68 -4.34
CA SER A 133 6.88 9.72 -5.35
C SER A 133 7.25 11.11 -4.83
N GLY A 134 6.84 11.44 -3.60
CA GLY A 134 7.21 12.69 -2.94
C GLY A 134 8.73 12.81 -2.76
N VAL A 135 9.39 11.74 -2.28
CA VAL A 135 10.85 11.69 -2.17
C VAL A 135 11.53 11.85 -3.53
N SER A 136 11.02 11.20 -4.57
CA SER A 136 11.61 11.32 -5.92
C SER A 136 11.47 12.73 -6.50
N LEU A 137 10.38 13.43 -6.18
CA LEU A 137 10.08 14.76 -6.71
C LEU A 137 10.66 15.91 -5.86
N LEU A 138 11.15 15.64 -4.65
CA LEU A 138 11.71 16.67 -3.75
C LEU A 138 12.68 17.64 -4.45
N PRO A 139 13.63 17.18 -5.30
CA PRO A 139 14.58 18.05 -5.98
C PRO A 139 13.94 18.95 -7.05
N VAL A 140 12.73 18.61 -7.52
CA VAL A 140 11.99 19.33 -8.56
C VAL A 140 11.07 20.38 -7.96
N ILE A 141 10.32 20.01 -6.91
CA ILE A 141 9.27 20.86 -6.32
C ILE A 141 9.75 21.63 -5.08
N GLY A 142 10.97 21.34 -4.63
CA GLY A 142 11.56 21.92 -3.43
C GLY A 142 11.06 21.29 -2.14
N PRO A 143 11.78 21.54 -1.02
CA PRO A 143 11.57 20.84 0.25
C PRO A 143 10.20 21.10 0.88
N LEU A 144 9.64 22.31 0.72
CA LEU A 144 8.33 22.66 1.30
C LEU A 144 7.19 21.85 0.64
N ALA A 145 7.18 21.77 -0.69
CA ALA A 145 6.15 21.03 -1.41
C ALA A 145 6.33 19.50 -1.26
N GLY A 146 7.58 19.01 -1.29
CA GLY A 146 7.89 17.59 -1.09
C GLY A 146 7.52 17.10 0.31
N THR A 147 7.88 17.86 1.34
CA THR A 147 7.53 17.56 2.75
C THR A 147 6.01 17.60 2.94
N GLY A 148 5.33 18.59 2.32
CA GLY A 148 3.88 18.68 2.31
C GLY A 148 3.19 17.47 1.67
N MET A 149 3.71 16.94 0.56
CA MET A 149 3.20 15.71 -0.07
C MET A 149 3.35 14.50 0.84
N ILE A 150 4.49 14.35 1.53
CA ILE A 150 4.74 13.23 2.44
C ILE A 150 3.78 13.27 3.62
N TRP A 151 3.72 14.41 4.33
CA TRP A 151 2.83 14.56 5.49
C TRP A 151 1.36 14.53 5.10
N GLY A 152 1.00 15.15 3.97
CA GLY A 152 -0.35 15.09 3.42
C GLY A 152 -0.77 13.67 3.05
N GLY A 153 0.14 12.88 2.46
CA GLY A 153 -0.06 11.46 2.18
C GLY A 153 -0.28 10.64 3.45
N ILE A 154 0.54 10.85 4.48
CA ILE A 154 0.39 10.19 5.79
C ILE A 154 -0.96 10.55 6.43
N ALA A 155 -1.31 11.84 6.48
CA ALA A 155 -2.58 12.32 7.04
C ALA A 155 -3.79 11.73 6.28
N LEU A 156 -3.71 11.65 4.95
CA LEU A 156 -4.73 11.02 4.12
C LEU A 156 -4.86 9.53 4.43
N LEU A 157 -3.75 8.80 4.59
CA LEU A 157 -3.81 7.39 4.97
C LEU A 157 -4.50 7.21 6.33
N ILE A 158 -4.12 8.00 7.33
CA ILE A 158 -4.73 7.96 8.67
C ILE A 158 -6.25 8.19 8.56
N ALA A 159 -6.66 9.19 7.78
CA ALA A 159 -8.08 9.48 7.55
C ALA A 159 -8.80 8.30 6.86
N VAL A 160 -8.18 7.68 5.84
CA VAL A 160 -8.75 6.50 5.16
C VAL A 160 -8.89 5.34 6.13
N ILE A 161 -7.86 5.03 6.92
CA ILE A 161 -7.90 3.96 7.94
C ILE A 161 -9.00 4.23 8.96
N ALA A 162 -9.10 5.46 9.46
CA ALA A 162 -10.15 5.85 10.40
C ALA A 162 -11.56 5.66 9.80
N VAL A 163 -11.79 6.11 8.56
CA VAL A 163 -13.07 5.94 7.86
C VAL A 163 -13.40 4.46 7.66
N GLN A 164 -12.44 3.62 7.25
CA GLN A 164 -12.68 2.18 7.12
C GLN A 164 -13.02 1.54 8.47
N SER A 165 -12.34 1.97 9.54
CA SER A 165 -12.56 1.46 10.89
C SER A 165 -13.97 1.81 11.41
N VAL A 166 -14.44 3.04 11.16
CA VAL A 166 -15.81 3.46 11.49
C VAL A 166 -16.84 2.68 10.68
N ARG A 167 -16.60 2.45 9.37
CA ARG A 167 -17.50 1.66 8.53
C ARG A 167 -17.60 0.21 9.00
N ALA A 168 -16.48 -0.41 9.37
CA ALA A 168 -16.45 -1.77 9.90
C ALA A 168 -17.27 -1.90 11.20
N ARG A 169 -17.13 -0.94 12.13
CA ARG A 169 -17.92 -0.91 13.38
C ARG A 169 -19.42 -0.77 13.12
N ARG A 170 -19.83 0.08 12.17
CA ARG A 170 -21.26 0.25 11.84
C ARG A 170 -21.91 -1.04 11.32
N GLN A 171 -21.15 -1.83 10.55
CA GLN A 171 -21.63 -3.12 10.03
C GLN A 171 -21.77 -4.20 11.11
N GLN A 172 -21.13 -4.05 12.27
CA GLN A 172 -21.26 -4.99 13.40
C GLN A 172 -22.50 -4.72 14.28
N HIS A 173 -23.10 -3.54 14.18
CA HIS A 173 -24.26 -3.12 14.97
C HIS A 173 -25.58 -3.06 14.18
N SER A 174 -25.57 -3.48 12.90
CA SER A 174 -26.76 -3.61 12.05
C SER A 174 -27.10 -5.07 11.85
#